data_AF-A0A3L7AJE1-F1
#
_entry.id   AF-A0A3L7AJE1-F1
#
_cell.length_a   1.000
_cell.length_b   1.000
_cell.length_c   1.000
_cell.angle_alpha   90.00
_cell.angle_beta   90.00
_cell.angle_gamma   90.00
#
_symmetry.space_group_name_H-M   'P 1'
#
loop_
_entity.id
_entity.type
_entity.pdbx_description
1 polymer ?
#
loop_
_entity_poly.entity_id
_entity_poly.type
_entity_poly.pdbx_seq_one_letter_code
_entity_poly.pdbx_strand_id
1 'polypeptide(L)'
;MAAAIWWVASWASRPATSGRPRGVSAPFRPKEATVPDRSEPRPSAQGIDWGRIHERLDAISVRLADGASPEAQAAHMAKRAQALTAPEERAGPAPGDDLVVFGLAGQRYAIDIPAAEAVVPIDQLVPLPGVGAAHLGLLMHRGLLYAVVDVNALLDRPVAAPTTPAFAILLGDPGCAIGLAADALFGLAREATPQRGAAGAGLLCALLPDGTGVLDAEALSLSARLVVDHRLRPSSTP
;
A
#
# COMPACT_ATOMS: atom_id res chain seq x y z
N MET A 1 17.12 20.19 11.05
CA MET A 1 17.10 20.30 9.57
C MET A 1 16.01 19.38 9.07
N ALA A 2 14.85 19.93 8.76
CA ALA A 2 13.65 19.18 8.37
C ALA A 2 13.55 19.17 6.84
N ALA A 3 13.60 17.98 6.24
CA ALA A 3 13.34 17.80 4.81
C ALA A 3 11.87 17.38 4.64
N ALA A 4 11.04 18.34 4.24
CA ALA A 4 9.69 18.11 3.76
C ALA A 4 9.75 17.46 2.37
N ILE A 5 9.22 16.25 2.21
CA ILE A 5 9.15 15.56 0.92
C ILE A 5 7.72 15.63 0.41
N TRP A 6 7.57 16.38 -0.68
CA TRP A 6 6.36 16.61 -1.43
C TRP A 6 5.96 15.36 -2.23
N TRP A 7 4.75 14.87 -2.01
CA TRP A 7 4.07 13.91 -2.88
C TRP A 7 3.34 14.68 -3.99
N VAL A 8 3.84 14.60 -5.23
CA VAL A 8 3.03 14.92 -6.41
C VAL A 8 3.16 13.80 -7.42
N ALA A 9 2.01 13.19 -7.71
CA ALA A 9 1.79 12.28 -8.82
C ALA A 9 2.14 12.96 -10.15
N SER A 10 2.97 12.30 -10.97
CA SER A 10 3.25 12.71 -12.34
C SER A 10 3.37 11.46 -13.22
N TRP A 11 2.22 10.91 -13.58
CA TRP A 11 2.12 10.08 -14.78
C TRP A 11 2.09 11.02 -16.00
N ALA A 12 2.99 10.80 -16.97
CA ALA A 12 2.86 11.10 -18.39
C ALA A 12 4.24 11.29 -19.02
N SER A 13 4.50 10.41 -20.00
CA SER A 13 5.26 10.68 -21.22
C SER A 13 6.79 10.74 -21.14
N ARG A 14 7.45 9.76 -21.78
CA ARG A 14 8.76 9.97 -22.42
C ARG A 14 8.78 9.40 -23.84
N PRO A 15 9.60 9.99 -24.74
CA PRO A 15 9.41 9.92 -26.18
C PRO A 15 10.23 8.80 -26.84
N ALA A 16 9.77 8.37 -28.01
CA ALA A 16 10.47 7.44 -28.88
C ALA A 16 11.68 8.13 -29.56
N THR A 17 12.85 7.48 -29.53
CA THR A 17 13.99 7.81 -30.39
C THR A 17 14.27 6.66 -31.36
N SER A 18 14.49 7.08 -32.60
CA SER A 18 14.60 6.31 -33.83
C SER A 18 15.99 5.68 -34.04
N GLY A 19 16.02 4.51 -34.68
CA GLY A 19 17.24 3.98 -35.30
C GLY A 19 17.00 2.66 -36.05
N ARG A 20 16.80 2.74 -37.37
CA ARG A 20 16.76 1.61 -38.32
C ARG A 20 18.07 1.63 -39.12
N PRO A 21 18.65 0.48 -39.53
CA PRO A 21 18.48 0.04 -40.94
C PRO A 21 18.39 -1.50 -41.11
N ARG A 22 17.40 -1.98 -41.86
CA ARG A 22 17.42 -2.48 -43.26
C ARG A 22 18.18 -3.81 -43.51
N GLY A 23 17.38 -4.87 -43.65
CA GLY A 23 17.61 -6.04 -44.51
C GLY A 23 16.24 -6.61 -44.89
N VAL A 24 15.99 -6.81 -46.19
CA VAL A 24 14.68 -7.08 -46.81
C VAL A 24 14.17 -8.50 -46.52
N SER A 25 12.90 -8.64 -46.13
CA SER A 25 12.13 -9.89 -46.17
C SER A 25 10.63 -9.59 -46.29
N ALA A 26 9.91 -10.44 -47.02
CA ALA A 26 8.53 -10.32 -47.51
C ALA A 26 7.47 -10.01 -46.42
N PRO A 27 6.30 -9.43 -46.80
CA PRO A 27 5.24 -9.15 -45.82
C PRO A 27 4.66 -10.44 -45.22
N PHE A 28 4.91 -10.64 -43.93
CA PHE A 28 4.28 -11.67 -43.11
C PHE A 28 2.79 -11.36 -42.97
N ARG A 29 1.93 -12.23 -43.51
CA ARG A 29 0.49 -12.30 -43.19
C ARG A 29 0.32 -13.27 -42.01
N PRO A 30 0.03 -12.81 -40.79
CA PRO A 30 -0.39 -13.69 -39.73
C PRO A 30 -1.78 -14.25 -40.04
N LYS A 31 -1.90 -15.59 -39.98
CA LYS A 31 -3.18 -16.28 -39.79
C LYS A 31 -3.74 -15.82 -38.45
N GLU A 32 -4.81 -15.03 -38.48
CA GLU A 32 -5.56 -14.69 -37.27
C GLU A 32 -6.13 -15.98 -36.67
N ALA A 33 -5.53 -16.40 -35.56
CA ALA A 33 -6.16 -17.29 -34.62
C ALA A 33 -7.31 -16.51 -33.99
N THR A 34 -8.53 -17.00 -34.22
CA THR A 34 -9.78 -16.46 -33.71
C THR A 34 -9.73 -16.40 -32.19
N VAL A 35 -9.53 -15.20 -31.66
CA VAL A 35 -9.80 -14.86 -30.26
C VAL A 35 -11.31 -15.02 -30.07
N PRO A 36 -11.79 -15.78 -29.06
CA PRO A 36 -13.21 -15.82 -28.76
C PRO A 36 -13.67 -14.38 -28.49
N ASP A 37 -14.58 -13.94 -29.35
CA ASP A 37 -15.32 -12.70 -29.24
C ASP A 37 -15.97 -12.64 -27.86
N ARG A 38 -15.75 -11.52 -27.15
CA ARG A 38 -16.43 -11.22 -25.88
C ARG A 38 -17.88 -10.79 -26.17
N SER A 39 -18.60 -11.57 -26.96
CA SER A 39 -20.01 -11.40 -27.31
C SER A 39 -20.95 -12.10 -26.32
N GLU A 40 -20.54 -12.20 -25.05
CA GLU A 40 -21.53 -12.22 -23.98
C GLU A 40 -21.86 -10.76 -23.63
N PRO A 41 -23.07 -10.29 -23.92
CA PRO A 41 -23.49 -8.96 -23.51
C PRO A 41 -23.49 -8.91 -21.97
N ARG A 42 -22.52 -8.17 -21.41
CA ARG A 42 -22.73 -7.57 -20.08
C ARG A 42 -24.09 -6.87 -20.12
N PRO A 43 -24.94 -7.01 -19.08
CA PRO A 43 -26.24 -6.35 -19.06
C PRO A 43 -26.03 -4.89 -19.45
N SER A 44 -26.62 -4.50 -20.58
CA SER A 44 -26.39 -3.22 -21.22
C SER A 44 -26.86 -2.13 -20.26
N ALA A 45 -25.94 -1.58 -19.47
CA ALA A 45 -26.15 -0.30 -18.85
C ALA A 45 -26.23 0.69 -20.02
N GLN A 46 -27.45 1.04 -20.39
CA GLN A 46 -27.77 2.18 -21.25
C GLN A 46 -26.73 3.26 -20.97
N GLY A 47 -25.97 3.65 -22.00
CA GLY A 47 -24.98 4.71 -21.86
C GLY A 47 -25.65 5.89 -21.18
N ILE A 48 -25.04 6.40 -20.12
CA ILE A 48 -25.59 7.54 -19.36
C ILE A 48 -25.79 8.66 -20.38
N ASP A 49 -27.06 9.00 -20.64
CA ASP A 49 -27.43 10.07 -21.55
C ASP A 49 -27.16 11.39 -20.85
N TRP A 50 -25.91 11.85 -20.98
CA TRP A 50 -25.43 13.08 -20.39
C TRP A 50 -26.21 14.30 -20.88
N GLY A 51 -26.76 14.27 -22.10
CA GLY A 51 -27.62 15.35 -22.61
C GLY A 51 -28.91 15.45 -21.81
N ARG A 52 -29.58 14.31 -21.61
CA ARG A 52 -30.81 14.22 -20.79
C ARG A 52 -30.58 14.56 -19.32
N ILE A 53 -29.41 14.22 -18.76
CA ILE A 53 -29.03 14.63 -17.40
C ILE A 53 -28.82 16.14 -17.34
N HIS A 54 -28.20 16.76 -18.34
CA HIS A 54 -28.02 18.20 -18.39
C HIS A 54 -29.36 18.93 -18.48
N GLU A 55 -30.26 18.52 -19.38
CA GLU A 55 -31.60 19.08 -19.50
C GLU A 55 -32.39 18.95 -18.17
N ARG A 56 -32.25 17.81 -17.49
CA ARG A 56 -32.91 17.58 -16.20
C ARG A 56 -32.31 18.43 -15.09
N LEU A 57 -30.99 18.63 -15.07
CA LEU A 57 -30.31 19.50 -14.11
C LEU A 57 -30.65 20.97 -14.37
N ASP A 58 -30.77 21.40 -15.61
CA ASP A 58 -31.20 22.76 -15.99
C ASP A 58 -32.66 23.02 -15.58
N ALA A 59 -33.55 22.06 -15.80
CA ALA A 59 -34.94 22.18 -15.35
C ALA A 59 -35.06 22.25 -13.81
N ILE A 60 -34.17 21.59 -13.08
CA ILE A 60 -34.12 21.67 -11.60
C ILE A 60 -33.45 22.98 -11.15
N SER A 61 -32.39 23.43 -11.82
CA SER A 61 -31.66 24.64 -11.47
C SER A 61 -32.51 25.89 -11.66
N VAL A 62 -33.30 25.97 -12.74
CA VAL A 62 -34.27 27.06 -12.98
C VAL A 62 -35.34 27.08 -11.89
N ARG A 63 -35.89 25.93 -11.50
CA ARG A 63 -36.90 25.84 -10.42
C ARG A 63 -36.34 26.21 -9.04
N LEU A 64 -35.06 25.91 -8.79
CA LEU A 64 -34.37 26.31 -7.56
C LEU A 64 -34.00 27.80 -7.58
N ALA A 65 -33.72 28.37 -8.75
CA ALA A 65 -33.42 29.78 -8.93
C ALA A 65 -34.67 30.66 -8.75
N ASP A 66 -35.83 30.22 -9.25
CA ASP A 66 -37.10 30.96 -9.12
C ASP A 66 -37.62 31.04 -7.67
N GLY A 67 -37.14 30.16 -6.78
CA GLY A 67 -37.62 30.07 -5.39
C GLY A 67 -36.75 30.79 -4.34
N ALA A 68 -35.56 31.29 -4.69
CA ALA A 68 -34.63 31.84 -3.70
C ALA A 68 -34.06 33.19 -4.16
N SER A 69 -34.24 34.22 -3.34
CA SER A 69 -33.63 35.54 -3.55
C SER A 69 -32.10 35.39 -3.72
N PRO A 70 -31.46 36.19 -4.61
CA PRO A 70 -30.01 36.22 -4.76
C PRO A 70 -29.27 36.40 -3.42
N GLU A 71 -29.85 37.16 -2.49
CA GLU A 71 -29.30 37.37 -1.14
C GLU A 71 -29.36 36.09 -0.28
N ALA A 72 -30.44 35.31 -0.39
CA ALA A 72 -30.59 34.05 0.34
C ALA A 72 -29.61 32.99 -0.20
N GLN A 73 -29.39 32.97 -1.52
CA GLN A 73 -28.39 32.11 -2.14
C GLN A 73 -26.96 32.52 -1.74
N ALA A 74 -26.66 33.82 -1.76
CA ALA A 74 -25.37 34.34 -1.31
C ALA A 74 -25.11 34.05 0.17
N ALA A 75 -26.12 34.20 1.03
CA ALA A 75 -26.03 33.86 2.45
C ALA A 75 -25.79 32.35 2.66
N HIS A 76 -26.45 31.50 1.89
CA HIS A 76 -26.26 30.04 1.98
C HIS A 76 -24.89 29.61 1.47
N MET A 77 -24.41 30.20 0.37
CA MET A 77 -23.06 29.97 -0.14
C MET A 77 -22.00 30.47 0.83
N ALA A 78 -22.18 31.66 1.42
CA ALA A 78 -21.28 32.20 2.44
C ALA A 78 -21.25 31.31 3.68
N LYS A 79 -22.39 30.81 4.14
CA LYS A 79 -22.47 29.87 5.28
C LYS A 79 -21.74 28.56 4.99
N ARG A 80 -21.84 28.02 3.78
CA ARG A 80 -21.10 26.82 3.36
C ARG A 80 -19.60 27.08 3.19
N ALA A 81 -19.23 28.20 2.59
CA ALA A 81 -17.84 28.62 2.44
C ALA A 81 -17.19 28.82 3.81
N GLN A 82 -17.90 29.43 4.77
CA GLN A 82 -17.47 29.54 6.16
C GLN A 82 -17.32 28.17 6.83
N ALA A 83 -18.24 27.23 6.59
CA ALA A 83 -18.10 25.86 7.11
C ALA A 83 -16.89 25.11 6.51
N LEU A 84 -16.52 25.40 5.26
CA LEU A 84 -15.34 24.83 4.59
C LEU A 84 -14.03 25.54 4.93
N THR A 85 -14.10 26.82 5.34
CA THR A 85 -12.94 27.66 5.68
C THR A 85 -12.71 27.73 7.19
N ALA A 86 -13.70 27.35 8.00
CA ALA A 86 -13.51 27.13 9.42
C ALA A 86 -12.38 26.11 9.57
N PRO A 87 -11.28 26.47 10.26
CA PRO A 87 -10.29 25.48 10.62
C PRO A 87 -11.06 24.35 11.32
N GLU A 88 -10.95 23.11 10.83
CA GLU A 88 -11.18 21.98 11.73
C GLU A 88 -10.36 22.33 12.97
N GLU A 89 -10.99 22.42 14.15
CA GLU A 89 -10.28 22.42 15.41
C GLU A 89 -9.58 21.05 15.54
N ARG A 90 -8.57 20.82 14.71
CA ARG A 90 -7.45 19.97 15.04
C ARG A 90 -6.87 20.63 16.25
N ALA A 91 -7.28 20.13 17.41
CA ALA A 91 -6.40 20.08 18.57
C ALA A 91 -4.99 19.86 18.01
N GLY A 92 -4.10 20.84 18.21
CA GLY A 92 -2.74 20.78 17.67
C GLY A 92 -2.16 19.39 17.94
N PRO A 93 -1.37 18.82 17.01
CA PRO A 93 -1.04 17.41 17.02
C PRO A 93 -0.66 16.97 18.42
N ALA A 94 -1.53 16.18 19.06
CA ALA A 94 -1.16 15.55 20.31
C ALA A 94 0.13 14.77 20.04
N PRO A 95 1.12 14.83 20.95
CA PRO A 95 2.33 14.03 20.82
C PRO A 95 1.90 12.57 20.65
N GLY A 96 2.41 11.94 19.60
CA GLY A 96 1.98 10.63 19.16
C GLY A 96 2.83 10.13 18.00
N ASP A 97 2.81 8.81 17.84
CA ASP A 97 3.59 8.11 16.83
C ASP A 97 2.69 7.90 15.60
N ASP A 98 3.23 8.18 14.42
CA ASP A 98 2.55 7.89 13.17
C ASP A 98 2.91 6.45 12.74
N LEU A 99 1.89 5.63 12.57
CA LEU A 99 1.99 4.18 12.39
C LEU A 99 1.38 3.75 11.04
N VAL A 100 2.02 2.80 10.37
CA VAL A 100 1.40 2.03 9.27
C VAL A 100 0.74 0.80 9.86
N VAL A 101 -0.58 0.68 9.68
CA VAL A 101 -1.39 -0.44 10.21
C VAL A 101 -1.73 -1.42 9.11
N PHE A 102 -1.41 -2.69 9.32
CA PHE A 102 -1.58 -3.76 8.34
C PHE A 102 -2.03 -5.06 9.02
N GLY A 103 -2.48 -6.01 8.20
CA GLY A 103 -2.95 -7.31 8.63
C GLY A 103 -2.19 -8.46 7.98
N LEU A 104 -2.07 -9.56 8.72
CA LEU A 104 -1.58 -10.83 8.18
C LEU A 104 -2.27 -11.99 8.90
N ALA A 105 -2.98 -12.83 8.14
CA ALA A 105 -3.69 -14.01 8.62
C ALA A 105 -4.67 -13.71 9.78
N GLY A 106 -5.37 -12.58 9.68
CA GLY A 106 -6.35 -12.14 10.67
C GLY A 106 -5.77 -11.46 11.92
N GLN A 107 -4.44 -11.33 12.03
CA GLN A 107 -3.78 -10.54 13.06
C GLN A 107 -3.51 -9.12 12.55
N ARG A 108 -3.55 -8.13 13.45
CA ARG A 108 -3.24 -6.72 13.15
C ARG A 108 -1.91 -6.31 13.74
N TYR A 109 -1.13 -5.64 12.92
CA TYR A 109 0.20 -5.14 13.25
C TYR A 109 0.34 -3.68 12.86
N ALA A 110 1.23 -2.99 13.56
CA ALA A 110 1.61 -1.62 13.28
C ALA A 110 3.13 -1.49 13.28
N ILE A 111 3.67 -0.58 12.46
CA ILE A 111 5.08 -0.20 12.49
C ILE A 111 5.21 1.31 12.34
N ASP A 112 6.23 1.88 12.98
CA ASP A 112 6.55 3.31 12.90
C ASP A 112 6.77 3.72 11.44
N ILE A 113 6.07 4.78 10.98
CA ILE A 113 6.25 5.33 9.62
C ILE A 113 7.72 5.62 9.30
N PRO A 114 8.53 6.22 10.21
CA PRO A 114 9.95 6.45 9.94
C PRO A 114 10.76 5.20 9.62
N ALA A 115 10.33 4.02 10.07
CA ALA A 115 10.99 2.75 9.79
C ALA A 115 10.51 2.11 8.47
N ALA A 116 9.30 2.43 8.01
CA ALA A 116 8.73 1.92 6.77
C ALA A 116 9.26 2.72 5.57
N GLU A 117 10.19 2.13 4.80
CA GLU A 117 10.76 2.74 3.60
C GLU A 117 9.70 2.86 2.49
N ALA A 118 8.90 1.81 2.29
CA ALA A 118 7.82 1.78 1.31
C ALA A 118 6.81 0.68 1.64
N VAL A 119 5.57 0.86 1.16
CA VAL A 119 4.58 -0.22 1.09
C VAL A 119 4.34 -0.52 -0.38
N VAL A 120 4.58 -1.77 -0.78
CA VAL A 120 4.52 -2.18 -2.18
C VAL A 120 3.60 -3.38 -2.37
N PRO A 121 2.84 -3.45 -3.48
CA PRO A 121 2.10 -4.66 -3.82
C PRO A 121 3.09 -5.79 -4.16
N ILE A 122 2.70 -7.03 -3.85
CA ILE A 122 3.46 -8.23 -4.22
C ILE A 122 2.84 -8.82 -5.48
N ASP A 123 3.45 -8.55 -6.63
CA ASP A 123 3.06 -9.19 -7.90
C ASP A 123 3.69 -10.58 -8.05
N GLN A 124 4.95 -10.70 -7.67
CA GLN A 124 5.74 -11.93 -7.73
C GLN A 124 6.69 -11.99 -6.55
N LEU A 125 6.75 -13.17 -5.92
CA LEU A 125 7.69 -13.49 -4.87
C LEU A 125 8.60 -14.62 -5.35
N VAL A 126 9.92 -14.42 -5.30
CA VAL A 126 10.86 -15.48 -5.66
C VAL A 126 11.01 -16.40 -4.45
N PRO A 127 10.58 -17.66 -4.51
CA PRO A 127 10.65 -18.57 -3.36
C PRO A 127 12.12 -18.85 -3.02
N LEU A 128 12.44 -18.83 -1.74
CA LEU A 128 13.77 -19.13 -1.24
C LEU A 128 13.80 -20.60 -0.75
N PRO A 129 14.56 -21.50 -1.39
CA PRO A 129 14.60 -22.90 -0.98
C PRO A 129 15.44 -23.09 0.29
N GLY A 130 14.97 -23.93 1.22
CA GLY A 130 15.75 -24.35 2.39
C GLY A 130 15.87 -23.32 3.51
N VAL A 131 15.10 -22.24 3.49
CA VAL A 131 15.03 -21.27 4.60
C VAL A 131 13.88 -21.58 5.56
N GLY A 132 14.02 -21.14 6.80
CA GLY A 132 13.03 -21.36 7.85
C GLY A 132 11.68 -20.73 7.54
N ALA A 133 10.62 -21.23 8.19
CA ALA A 133 9.21 -20.90 7.93
C ALA A 133 8.86 -19.39 7.99
N ALA A 134 9.72 -18.57 8.60
CA ALA A 134 9.56 -17.13 8.60
C ALA A 134 9.79 -16.48 7.23
N HIS A 135 10.53 -17.11 6.31
CA HIS A 135 10.82 -16.54 5.00
C HIS A 135 9.79 -17.01 3.98
N LEU A 136 9.09 -16.06 3.37
CA LEU A 136 8.16 -16.34 2.28
C LEU A 136 8.88 -16.29 0.93
N GLY A 137 9.90 -15.44 0.79
CA GLY A 137 10.69 -15.33 -0.43
C GLY A 137 11.40 -13.99 -0.56
N LEU A 138 11.75 -13.63 -1.79
CA LEU A 138 12.46 -12.41 -2.11
C LEU A 138 11.63 -11.50 -3.02
N LEU A 139 11.74 -10.19 -2.81
CA LEU A 139 11.10 -9.14 -3.61
C LEU A 139 12.15 -8.11 -4.00
N MET A 140 12.10 -7.61 -5.25
CA MET A 140 12.99 -6.54 -5.68
C MET A 140 12.24 -5.22 -5.77
N HIS A 141 12.74 -4.19 -5.09
CA HIS A 141 12.22 -2.84 -5.15
C HIS A 141 13.35 -1.84 -5.35
N ARG A 142 13.25 -0.97 -6.36
CA ARG A 142 14.25 0.07 -6.70
C ARG A 142 15.69 -0.45 -6.83
N GLY A 143 15.86 -1.70 -7.28
CA GLY A 143 17.17 -2.34 -7.45
C GLY A 143 17.77 -2.91 -6.16
N LEU A 144 17.03 -2.88 -5.05
CA LEU A 144 17.37 -3.53 -3.79
C LEU A 144 16.52 -4.79 -3.62
N LEU A 145 17.14 -5.84 -3.05
CA LEU A 145 16.51 -7.12 -2.79
C LEU A 145 16.07 -7.19 -1.32
N TYR A 146 14.79 -7.42 -1.10
CA TYR A 146 14.19 -7.53 0.22
C TYR A 146 13.81 -8.97 0.52
N ALA A 147 14.20 -9.47 1.68
CA ALA A 147 13.72 -10.74 2.20
C ALA A 147 12.32 -10.54 2.79
N VAL A 148 11.31 -11.11 2.15
CA VAL A 148 9.92 -11.00 2.61
C VAL A 148 9.62 -12.09 3.62
N VAL A 149 9.12 -11.67 4.79
CA VAL A 149 8.94 -12.53 5.95
C VAL A 149 7.54 -12.47 6.54
N ASP A 150 7.11 -13.60 7.09
CA ASP A 150 5.87 -13.75 7.82
C ASP A 150 6.06 -13.32 9.29
N VAL A 151 5.39 -12.24 9.68
CA VAL A 151 5.43 -11.69 11.04
C VAL A 151 4.88 -12.67 12.08
N ASN A 152 3.87 -13.47 11.75
CA ASN A 152 3.32 -14.46 12.67
C ASN A 152 4.35 -15.56 12.95
N ALA A 153 5.02 -16.06 11.91
CA ALA A 153 6.07 -17.05 12.06
C ALA A 153 7.28 -16.50 12.83
N LEU A 154 7.62 -15.22 12.66
CA LEU A 154 8.65 -14.56 13.46
C LEU A 154 8.31 -14.46 14.95
N LEU A 155 7.03 -14.24 15.25
CA LEU A 155 6.49 -14.15 16.61
C LEU A 155 6.12 -15.51 17.23
N ASP A 156 6.49 -16.62 16.57
CA ASP A 156 6.12 -17.99 16.96
C ASP A 156 4.60 -18.16 17.19
N ARG A 157 3.78 -17.40 16.44
CA ARG A 157 2.32 -17.44 16.54
C ARG A 157 1.74 -18.51 15.61
N PRO A 158 0.77 -19.31 16.09
CA PRO A 158 0.07 -20.27 15.25
C PRO A 158 -0.76 -19.52 14.21
N VAL A 159 -0.45 -19.74 12.93
CA VAL A 159 -1.22 -19.23 11.80
C VAL A 159 -2.42 -20.16 11.58
N ALA A 160 -3.64 -19.61 11.62
CA ALA A 160 -4.87 -20.39 11.48
C ALA A 160 -5.08 -20.92 10.04
N ALA A 161 -4.55 -20.22 9.03
CA ALA A 161 -4.59 -20.64 7.63
C ALA A 161 -3.45 -19.98 6.82
N PRO A 162 -2.84 -20.69 5.86
CA PRO A 162 -1.88 -20.07 4.96
C PRO A 162 -2.57 -18.96 4.16
N THR A 163 -2.11 -17.71 4.34
CA THR A 163 -2.61 -16.54 3.60
C THR A 163 -1.63 -16.18 2.50
N THR A 164 -2.15 -15.71 1.36
CA THR A 164 -1.29 -15.18 0.28
C THR A 164 -1.10 -13.69 0.54
N PRO A 165 0.14 -13.22 0.78
CA PRO A 165 0.36 -11.81 1.06
C PRO A 165 0.13 -10.99 -0.21
N ALA A 166 -0.59 -9.88 -0.05
CA ALA A 166 -0.88 -8.92 -1.12
C ALA A 166 0.10 -7.75 -1.15
N PHE A 167 0.72 -7.45 -0.01
CA PHE A 167 1.61 -6.31 0.18
C PHE A 167 2.86 -6.70 0.96
N ALA A 168 3.94 -5.95 0.74
CA ALA A 168 5.15 -5.96 1.55
C ALA A 168 5.40 -4.57 2.11
N ILE A 169 5.60 -4.47 3.44
CA ILE A 169 6.09 -3.27 4.11
C ILE A 169 7.62 -3.38 4.17
N LEU A 170 8.30 -2.57 3.38
CA LEU A 170 9.75 -2.59 3.25
C LEU A 170 10.38 -1.78 4.38
N LEU A 171 11.37 -2.39 5.03
CA LEU A 171 12.19 -1.78 6.06
C LEU A 171 13.59 -1.61 5.49
N GLY A 172 14.07 -0.37 5.49
CA GLY A 172 15.39 -0.01 4.99
C GLY A 172 16.34 0.26 6.16
N ASP A 173 17.31 -0.62 6.37
CA ASP A 173 18.40 -0.45 7.34
C ASP A 173 19.74 -0.84 6.64
N PRO A 174 20.91 -0.22 6.96
CA PRO A 174 22.16 -0.49 6.25
C PRO A 174 22.65 -1.95 6.31
N GLY A 175 22.16 -2.73 7.28
CA GLY A 175 22.59 -4.11 7.51
C GLY A 175 21.66 -5.20 6.95
N CYS A 176 20.38 -4.90 6.71
CA CYS A 176 19.40 -5.90 6.27
C CYS A 176 18.17 -5.25 5.61
N ALA A 177 17.90 -5.59 4.36
CA ALA A 177 16.69 -5.17 3.65
C ALA A 177 15.60 -6.24 3.83
N ILE A 178 14.57 -5.91 4.62
CA ILE A 178 13.50 -6.84 5.00
C ILE A 178 12.15 -6.30 4.51
N GLY A 179 11.28 -7.18 4.06
CA GLY A 179 9.88 -6.88 3.79
C GLY A 179 8.97 -7.63 4.76
N LEU A 180 8.07 -6.95 5.46
CA LEU A 180 7.03 -7.59 6.25
C LEU A 180 5.84 -7.91 5.35
N ALA A 181 5.43 -9.17 5.31
CA ALA A 181 4.28 -9.60 4.52
C ALA A 181 2.96 -9.12 5.15
N ALA A 182 2.03 -8.72 4.30
CA ALA A 182 0.68 -8.31 4.69
C ALA A 182 -0.35 -8.79 3.67
N ASP A 183 -1.52 -9.22 4.13
CA ASP A 183 -2.69 -9.52 3.29
C ASP A 183 -3.68 -8.36 3.21
N ALA A 184 -3.65 -7.46 4.20
CA ALA A 184 -4.48 -6.26 4.24
C ALA A 184 -3.66 -5.05 4.68
N LEU A 185 -3.97 -3.89 4.10
CA LEU A 185 -3.46 -2.59 4.54
C LEU A 185 -4.64 -1.77 5.07
N PHE A 186 -4.59 -1.37 6.35
CA PHE A 186 -5.65 -0.57 6.98
C PHE A 186 -5.41 0.93 6.85
N GLY A 187 -4.14 1.33 6.66
CA GLY A 187 -3.75 2.71 6.37
C GLY A 187 -2.79 3.26 7.42
N LEU A 188 -2.89 4.56 7.65
CA LEU A 188 -2.08 5.27 8.63
C LEU A 188 -2.92 5.56 9.87
N ALA A 189 -2.35 5.33 11.05
CA ALA A 189 -2.94 5.69 12.33
C ALA A 189 -1.97 6.61 13.08
N ARG A 190 -2.52 7.54 13.84
CA ARG A 190 -1.76 8.34 14.80
C ARG A 190 -2.24 7.97 16.19
N GLU A 191 -1.33 7.42 16.98
CA GLU A 191 -1.61 6.98 18.33
C GLU A 191 -0.80 7.79 19.33
N ALA A 192 -1.36 8.04 20.52
CA ALA A 192 -0.57 8.57 21.61
C ALA A 192 0.61 7.63 21.85
N THR A 193 1.83 8.16 21.99
CA THR A 193 3.07 7.37 22.05
C THR A 193 2.86 6.19 23.01
N PRO A 194 2.75 4.96 22.47
CA PRO A 194 2.36 3.83 23.27
C PRO A 194 3.45 3.57 24.31
N GLN A 195 3.06 3.04 25.45
CA GLN A 195 4.01 2.62 26.46
C GLN A 195 4.78 1.42 25.91
N ARG A 196 5.90 1.70 25.26
CA ARG A 196 6.80 0.69 24.72
C ARG A 196 7.32 -0.13 25.90
N GLY A 197 7.14 -1.44 25.84
CA GLY A 197 7.75 -2.37 26.78
C GLY A 197 9.27 -2.17 26.81
N ALA A 198 9.92 -2.63 27.89
CA ALA A 198 11.37 -2.50 28.01
C ALA A 198 12.07 -3.01 26.74
N ALA A 199 12.84 -2.13 26.10
CA ALA A 199 13.63 -2.46 24.93
C ALA A 199 14.56 -3.63 25.27
N GLY A 200 14.47 -4.71 24.50
CA GLY A 200 15.24 -5.93 24.70
C GLY A 200 14.40 -7.11 25.18
N ALA A 201 13.72 -7.77 24.24
CA ALA A 201 13.61 -9.24 24.16
C ALA A 201 12.62 -9.70 23.06
N GLY A 202 11.77 -8.83 22.54
CA GLY A 202 10.70 -9.20 21.60
C GLY A 202 10.60 -8.29 20.39
N LEU A 203 10.07 -8.84 19.30
CA LEU A 203 9.79 -8.10 18.06
C LEU A 203 8.57 -7.16 18.18
N LEU A 204 7.83 -7.21 19.29
CA LEU A 204 6.71 -6.33 19.62
C LEU A 204 7.15 -5.35 20.72
N CYS A 205 7.08 -4.05 20.45
CA CYS A 205 7.35 -3.01 21.45
C CYS A 205 6.09 -2.59 22.21
N ALA A 206 4.89 -2.69 21.64
CA ALA A 206 3.65 -2.30 22.33
C ALA A 206 2.39 -3.03 21.80
N LEU A 207 1.27 -2.86 22.50
CA LEU A 207 -0.06 -3.31 22.10
C LEU A 207 -1.04 -2.14 22.21
N LEU A 208 -1.73 -1.81 21.12
CA LEU A 208 -2.78 -0.77 21.10
C LEU A 208 -4.06 -1.27 21.78
N PRO A 209 -4.97 -0.35 22.18
CA PRO A 209 -6.25 -0.71 22.82
C PRO A 209 -7.15 -1.60 21.96
N ASP A 210 -7.02 -1.55 20.64
CA ASP A 210 -7.79 -2.36 19.68
C ASP A 210 -7.18 -3.76 19.46
N GLY A 211 -6.09 -4.09 20.15
CA GLY A 211 -5.36 -5.34 20.02
C GLY A 211 -4.29 -5.35 18.93
N THR A 212 -4.02 -4.22 18.27
CA THR A 212 -2.95 -4.13 17.25
C THR A 212 -1.57 -4.15 17.89
N GLY A 213 -0.71 -5.07 17.46
CA GLY A 213 0.66 -5.18 17.96
C GLY A 213 1.62 -4.23 17.24
N VAL A 214 2.32 -3.37 17.98
CA VAL A 214 3.36 -2.48 17.42
C VAL A 214 4.67 -3.22 17.35
N LEU A 215 5.24 -3.31 16.16
CA LEU A 215 6.51 -3.97 15.87
C LEU A 215 7.68 -3.02 16.09
N ASP A 216 8.74 -3.57 16.66
CA ASP A 216 10.02 -2.88 16.83
C ASP A 216 10.89 -3.10 15.59
N ALA A 217 11.10 -2.04 14.80
CA ALA A 217 11.87 -2.12 13.56
C ALA A 217 13.35 -2.44 13.79
N GLU A 218 13.93 -1.96 14.89
CA GLU A 218 15.34 -2.21 15.23
C GLU A 218 15.51 -3.66 15.69
N ALA A 219 14.58 -4.15 16.52
CA ALA A 219 14.59 -5.56 16.91
C ALA A 219 14.37 -6.50 15.72
N LEU A 220 13.57 -6.08 14.73
CA LEU A 220 13.41 -6.80 13.47
C LEU A 220 14.72 -6.83 12.68
N SER A 221 15.40 -5.70 12.45
CA SER A 221 16.64 -5.69 11.65
C SER A 221 17.79 -6.47 12.30
N LEU A 222 17.84 -6.53 13.63
CA LEU A 222 18.84 -7.26 14.41
C LEU A 222 18.52 -8.75 14.61
N SER A 223 17.36 -9.22 14.14
CA SER A 223 16.92 -10.59 14.37
C SER A 223 17.78 -11.61 13.60
N ALA A 224 18.48 -12.47 14.33
CA ALA A 224 19.28 -13.56 13.73
C ALA A 224 18.45 -14.52 12.87
N ARG A 225 17.12 -14.60 13.11
CA ARG A 225 16.20 -15.41 12.31
C ARG A 225 16.01 -14.88 10.89
N LEU A 226 16.37 -13.62 10.63
CA LEU A 226 16.27 -12.95 9.33
C LEU A 226 17.60 -12.91 8.58
N VAL A 227 18.69 -13.28 9.25
CA VAL A 227 20.00 -13.42 8.61
C VAL A 227 20.07 -14.78 7.91
N VAL A 228 20.04 -14.75 6.58
CA VAL A 228 20.28 -15.95 5.77
C VAL A 228 21.80 -16.18 5.66
N ASP A 229 22.37 -16.98 6.57
CA ASP A 229 23.76 -17.43 6.43
C ASP A 229 23.85 -18.65 5.48
N HIS A 230 24.31 -18.41 4.26
CA HIS A 230 24.53 -19.45 3.24
C HIS A 230 25.76 -20.34 3.52
N ARG A 231 26.51 -20.09 4.60
CA ARG A 231 27.74 -20.83 4.93
C ARG A 231 27.52 -22.02 5.86
N LEU A 232 26.33 -22.18 6.42
CA LEU A 232 25.97 -23.36 7.21
C LEU A 232 25.57 -24.50 6.27
N ARG A 233 26.56 -25.23 5.73
CA ARG A 233 26.29 -26.60 5.25
C ARG A 233 25.95 -27.45 6.47
N PRO A 234 24.84 -28.20 6.50
CA PRO A 234 24.69 -29.27 7.46
C PRO A 234 25.88 -30.21 7.25
N SER A 235 26.69 -30.41 8.29
CA SER A 235 27.71 -31.45 8.30
C SER A 235 26.98 -32.78 8.17
N SER A 236 26.92 -33.32 6.96
CA SER A 236 26.58 -34.71 6.72
C SER A 236 27.70 -35.56 7.34
N THR A 237 27.51 -35.94 8.59
CA THR A 237 28.34 -36.96 9.24
C THR A 237 27.85 -38.33 8.74
N PRO A 238 28.76 -39.22 8.28
CA PRO A 238 28.45 -40.49 7.64
C PRO A 238 27.82 -41.54 8.57
#